data_AF-A0A072UI83-F1
#
_entry.id   AF-A0A072UI83-F1
#
_cell.length_a   1.000
_cell.length_b   1.000
_cell.length_c   1.000
_cell.angle_alpha   90.00
_cell.angle_beta   90.00
_cell.angle_gamma   90.00
#
_symmetry.space_group_name_H-M   'P 1'
#
loop_
_entity.id
_entity.type
_entity.pdbx_description
1 polymer ?
#
loop_
_entity_poly.entity_id
_entity_poly.type
_entity_poly.pdbx_seq_one_letter_code
_entity_poly.pdbx_strand_id
1 'polypeptide(L)' 'MGEILKFVYNVILFGSLYLLVIYAERECDTDADCQKKFPGSNQHLLWCNNGFCDCRTH' A
#
# COMPACT_ATOMS: atom_id res chain seq x y z
N MET A 1 9.60 -0.39 -35.98
CA MET A 1 9.50 -1.46 -34.95
C MET A 1 10.14 -1.06 -33.62
N GLY A 2 11.38 -0.53 -33.59
CA GLY A 2 12.03 -0.13 -32.34
C GLY A 2 11.34 0.99 -31.54
N GLU A 3 10.69 1.93 -32.22
CA GLU A 3 9.97 3.03 -31.55
C GLU A 3 8.73 2.56 -30.77
N ILE A 4 7.99 1.60 -31.34
CA ILE A 4 6.81 1.01 -30.68
C ILE A 4 7.24 0.21 -29.45
N LEU A 5 8.32 -0.55 -29.56
CA LEU A 5 8.88 -1.30 -28.43
C LEU A 5 9.34 -0.37 -27.30
N LYS A 6 9.99 0.74 -27.63
CA LYS A 6 10.37 1.78 -26.64
C LYS A 6 9.15 2.38 -25.95
N PHE A 7 8.10 2.68 -26.70
CA PHE A 7 6.86 3.22 -26.13
C PHE A 7 6.21 2.23 -25.15
N VAL A 8 6.04 0.98 -25.56
CA VAL A 8 5.47 -0.08 -24.71
C VAL A 8 6.31 -0.28 -23.45
N TYR A 9 7.65 -0.34 -23.59
CA TYR A 9 8.55 -0.50 -22.45
C TYR A 9 8.41 0.66 -21.45
N ASN A 10 8.34 1.90 -21.93
CA ASN A 10 8.14 3.05 -21.07
C ASN A 10 6.80 2.99 -20.33
N VAL A 11 5.70 2.65 -21.01
CA VAL A 11 4.38 2.51 -20.38
C VAL A 11 4.40 1.44 -19.28
N ILE A 12 5.02 0.28 -19.54
CA ILE A 12 5.16 -0.78 -18.54
C ILE A 12 6.01 -0.30 -17.37
N LEU A 13 7.13 0.38 -17.63
CA LEU A 13 8.03 0.89 -16.60
C LEU A 13 7.32 1.90 -15.69
N PHE A 14 6.67 2.91 -16.27
CA PHE A 14 5.91 3.91 -15.51
C PHE A 14 4.72 3.30 -14.76
N GLY A 15 4.00 2.36 -15.37
CA GLY A 15 2.90 1.63 -14.71
C GLY A 15 3.40 0.80 -13.53
N SER A 16 4.53 0.11 -13.69
CA SER A 16 5.15 -0.68 -12.62
C SER A 16 5.62 0.20 -11.47
N LEU A 17 6.27 1.33 -11.77
CA LEU A 17 6.72 2.30 -10.77
C LEU A 17 5.53 2.90 -10.01
N TYR A 18 4.46 3.25 -10.71
CA TYR A 18 3.24 3.79 -10.10
C TYR A 18 2.60 2.79 -9.13
N LEU A 19 2.48 1.52 -9.54
CA LEU A 19 1.99 0.46 -8.66
C LEU A 19 2.91 0.26 -7.45
N LEU A 20 4.23 0.25 -7.66
CA LEU A 20 5.21 0.14 -6.57
C LEU A 20 5.04 1.23 -5.52
N VAL A 21 4.82 2.49 -5.94
CA VAL A 21 4.56 3.60 -5.02
C VAL A 21 3.28 3.36 -4.23
N ILE A 22 2.18 2.97 -4.88
CA ILE A 22 0.91 2.68 -4.18
C ILE A 22 1.07 1.55 -3.16
N TYR A 23 1.76 0.47 -3.52
CA TYR A 23 2.00 -0.65 -2.61
C TYR A 23 2.97 -0.27 -1.47
N ALA A 24 3.95 0.59 -1.73
CA ALA A 24 4.88 1.07 -0.71
C ALA A 24 4.21 2.01 0.30
N GLU A 25 3.17 2.76 -0.11
CA GLU A 25 2.39 3.60 0.79
C GLU A 25 1.38 2.82 1.64
N ARG A 26 1.07 1.56 1.28
CA ARG A 26 0.28 0.71 2.17
C ARG A 26 1.08 0.32 3.41
N GLU A 27 0.58 0.71 4.56
CA GLU A 27 1.14 0.36 5.86
C GLU A 27 0.66 -1.00 6.38
N CYS A 28 -0.48 -1.50 5.90
CA CYS A 28 -1.09 -2.74 6.36
C CYS A 28 -1.80 -3.49 5.23
N ASP A 29 -1.85 -4.82 5.33
CA ASP A 29 -2.79 -5.66 4.55
C ASP A 29 -3.88 -6.24 5.44
N THR A 30 -3.60 -6.38 6.74
CA THR A 30 -4.51 -6.94 7.73
C THR A 30 -4.54 -6.10 9.00
N ASP A 31 -5.61 -6.20 9.79
CA ASP A 31 -5.72 -5.56 11.10
C ASP A 31 -4.57 -5.96 12.04
N ALA A 32 -4.07 -7.20 11.90
CA ALA A 32 -2.95 -7.71 12.67
C ALA A 32 -1.64 -6.95 12.38
N ASP A 33 -1.43 -6.46 11.16
CA ASP A 33 -0.26 -5.65 10.82
C ASP A 33 -0.27 -4.33 11.61
N CYS A 34 -1.45 -3.69 11.72
CA CYS A 34 -1.63 -2.48 12.51
C CYS A 34 -1.43 -2.70 14.01
N GLN A 35 -1.98 -3.79 14.54
CA GLN A 35 -1.82 -4.17 15.95
C GLN A 35 -0.35 -4.46 16.30
N LYS A 36 0.38 -5.10 15.39
CA LYS A 36 1.81 -5.39 15.55
C LYS A 36 2.67 -4.13 15.45
N LYS A 37 2.31 -3.20 14.54
CA LYS A 37 3.05 -1.95 14.31
C LYS A 37 2.85 -0.94 15.45
N PHE A 38 1.65 -0.87 16.01
CA PHE A 38 1.29 0.03 17.11
C PHE A 38 0.86 -0.76 18.35
N PRO A 39 1.82 -1.39 19.07
CA PRO A 39 1.52 -2.13 20.28
C PRO A 39 1.07 -1.18 21.39
N GLY A 40 -0.09 -1.45 22.00
CA GLY A 40 -0.65 -0.64 23.07
C GLY A 40 -2.01 -1.14 23.57
N SER A 41 -2.52 -0.51 24.62
CA SER A 41 -3.84 -0.87 25.21
C SER A 41 -4.99 -0.75 24.21
N ASN A 42 -4.85 0.14 23.22
CA ASN A 42 -5.87 0.43 22.21
C ASN A 42 -5.64 -0.32 20.89
N GLN A 43 -4.76 -1.34 20.87
CA GLN A 43 -4.50 -2.13 19.65
C GLN A 43 -5.78 -2.74 19.05
N HIS A 44 -6.75 -3.11 19.88
CA HIS A 44 -8.04 -3.66 19.44
C HIS A 44 -8.92 -2.64 18.71
N LEU A 45 -8.60 -1.34 18.78
CA LEU A 45 -9.30 -0.27 18.06
C LEU A 45 -8.64 0.04 16.72
N LEU A 46 -7.42 -0.46 16.46
CA LEU A 46 -6.69 -0.29 15.21
C LEU A 46 -7.12 -1.35 14.20
N TRP A 47 -7.43 -0.91 12.99
CA TRP A 47 -7.82 -1.78 11.88
C TRP A 47 -7.20 -1.29 10.57
N CYS A 48 -7.08 -2.18 9.60
CA CYS A 48 -6.53 -1.87 8.30
C CYS A 48 -7.62 -1.35 7.37
N ASN A 49 -7.60 -0.05 7.11
CA ASN A 49 -8.52 0.63 6.22
C ASN A 49 -7.80 0.99 4.92
N ASN A 50 -8.14 0.27 3.85
CA ASN A 50 -7.65 0.53 2.49
C ASN A 50 -6.11 0.62 2.36
N GLY A 51 -5.40 -0.15 3.17
CA GLY A 51 -3.94 -0.16 3.23
C GLY A 51 -3.32 0.72 4.31
N PHE A 52 -4.11 1.46 5.09
CA PHE A 52 -3.63 2.33 6.17
C PHE A 52 -4.20 1.90 7.52
N CYS A 53 -3.41 2.07 8.58
CA CYS A 53 -3.87 1.78 9.92
C CYS A 53 -4.73 2.93 10.46
N ASP A 54 -5.99 2.66 10.73
CA ASP A 54 -6.95 3.63 11.21
C ASP A 54 -7.48 3.24 12.60
N CYS A 55 -7.83 4.24 13.41
CA CYS A 55 -8.37 4.06 14.75
C CYS A 55 -9.89 4.16 14.71
N ARG A 56 -10.59 3.12 15.14
CA ARG A 56 -12.04 3.15 15.29
C ARG A 56 -12.42 3.96 16.53
N THR A 57 -12.66 5.26 16.35
CA THR A 57 -13.32 6.11 17.34
C THR A 57 -14.82 5.87 17.26
N HIS A 58 -15.40 5.40 18.37
CA HIS A 58 -16.83 5.16 18.51
C HIS A 58 -17.56 6.44 18.97
#